data_AF-A0A7C3GXT2-F1
#
_entry.id   AF-A0A7C3GXT2-F1
#
_cell.length_a   1.000
_cell.length_b   1.000
_cell.length_c   1.000
_cell.angle_alpha   90.00
_cell.angle_beta   90.00
_cell.angle_gamma   90.00
#
_symmetry.space_group_name_H-M   'P 1'
#
loop_
_entity.id
_entity.type
_entity.pdbx_description
1 polymer ?
#
loop_
_entity_poly.entity_id
_entity_poly.type
_entity_poly.pdbx_seq_one_letter_code
_entity_poly.pdbx_strand_id
1 'polypeptide(L)'
;MNTVQRNWLAGLVVILLFWGVASGYLSSSGVYTSPDFLALAPGYWLPFVPVVIAITLTMLVQPLRQGLRVLVDDTPVSWLTGIHQLRIMALGSIIKASGGLFPAKFAWYVGIPDLIFGLSAVVLTNFILGR
;
A
#
# COMPACT_ATOMS: atom_id res chain seq x y z
N MET A 1 -22.48 10.64 2.65
CA MET A 1 -21.66 10.81 1.42
C MET A 1 -22.55 11.04 0.19
N ASN A 2 -22.32 12.12 -0.56
CA ASN A 2 -23.13 12.49 -1.75
C ASN A 2 -22.63 11.83 -3.06
N THR A 3 -23.39 11.96 -4.14
CA THR A 3 -23.08 11.34 -5.45
C THR A 3 -21.75 11.81 -6.03
N VAL A 4 -21.42 13.09 -5.93
CA VAL A 4 -20.15 13.64 -6.44
C VAL A 4 -18.95 13.03 -5.73
N GLN A 5 -19.01 12.95 -4.39
CA GLN A 5 -17.98 12.31 -3.56
C GLN A 5 -17.81 10.83 -3.92
N ARG A 6 -18.92 10.09 -4.09
CA ARG A 6 -18.91 8.68 -4.51
C ARG A 6 -18.26 8.49 -5.88
N ASN A 7 -18.59 9.34 -6.85
CA ASN A 7 -18.03 9.25 -8.20
C ASN A 7 -16.52 9.48 -8.21
N TRP A 8 -16.02 10.44 -7.42
CA TRP A 8 -14.59 10.69 -7.29
C TRP A 8 -13.85 9.55 -6.57
N LEU A 9 -14.46 8.96 -5.55
CA LEU A 9 -13.91 7.75 -4.90
C LEU A 9 -13.85 6.58 -5.86
N ALA A 10 -14.92 6.34 -6.63
CA ALA A 10 -14.94 5.32 -7.67
C ALA A 10 -13.87 5.59 -8.74
N GLY A 11 -13.71 6.84 -9.16
CA GLY A 11 -12.66 7.26 -10.08
C GLY A 11 -11.25 6.97 -9.55
N LEU A 12 -10.97 7.29 -8.28
CA LEU A 12 -9.71 6.95 -7.63
C LEU A 12 -9.46 5.44 -7.64
N VAL A 13 -10.48 4.65 -7.26
CA VAL A 13 -10.38 3.18 -7.27
C VAL A 13 -10.08 2.66 -8.67
N VAL A 14 -10.78 3.15 -9.70
CA VAL A 14 -10.56 2.75 -11.09
C VAL A 14 -9.13 3.06 -11.55
N ILE A 15 -8.61 4.26 -11.23
CA ILE A 15 -7.24 4.64 -11.58
C ILE A 15 -6.22 3.72 -10.91
N LEU A 16 -6.41 3.41 -9.62
CA LEU A 16 -5.52 2.53 -8.88
C LEU A 16 -5.60 1.08 -9.38
N LEU A 17 -6.79 0.60 -9.73
CA LEU A 17 -6.97 -0.71 -10.36
C LEU A 17 -6.29 -0.78 -11.72
N PHE A 18 -6.44 0.27 -12.54
CA PHE A 18 -5.78 0.36 -13.82
C PHE A 18 -4.25 0.31 -13.67
N TRP A 19 -3.70 1.06 -12.71
CA TRP A 19 -2.29 0.97 -12.36
C TRP A 19 -1.88 -0.44 -11.93
N GLY A 20 -2.69 -1.10 -11.09
CA GLY A 20 -2.45 -2.48 -10.65
C GLY A 20 -2.41 -3.46 -11.83
N VAL A 21 -3.35 -3.36 -12.76
CA VAL A 21 -3.40 -4.17 -13.99
C VAL A 21 -2.19 -3.92 -14.88
N ALA A 22 -1.86 -2.65 -15.12
CA ALA A 22 -0.69 -2.27 -15.92
C ALA A 22 0.61 -2.81 -15.31
N SER A 23 0.77 -2.66 -13.98
CA SER A 23 1.92 -3.17 -13.26
C SER A 23 1.99 -4.71 -13.29
N GLY A 24 0.85 -5.39 -13.17
CA GLY A 24 0.75 -6.83 -13.32
C GLY A 24 1.17 -7.31 -14.72
N TYR A 25 0.76 -6.59 -15.76
CA TYR A 25 1.16 -6.87 -17.15
C TYR A 25 2.66 -6.64 -17.39
N LEU A 26 3.23 -5.55 -16.85
CA LEU A 26 4.68 -5.29 -16.94
C LEU A 26 5.50 -6.35 -16.21
N SER A 27 4.99 -6.84 -15.08
CA SER A 27 5.60 -7.96 -14.36
C SER A 27 5.55 -9.25 -15.17
N SER A 28 4.40 -9.63 -15.74
CA SER A 28 4.23 -10.88 -16.49
C SER A 28 4.98 -10.89 -17.83
N SER A 29 5.23 -9.73 -18.42
CA SER A 29 6.08 -9.56 -19.61
C SER A 29 7.58 -9.54 -19.30
N GLY A 30 7.98 -9.66 -18.03
CA GLY A 30 9.39 -9.73 -17.62
C GLY A 30 10.10 -8.37 -17.58
N VAL A 31 9.39 -7.26 -17.78
CA VAL A 31 9.98 -5.90 -17.74
C VAL A 31 10.60 -5.63 -16.38
N TYR A 32 9.92 -6.03 -15.29
CA TYR A 32 10.42 -5.81 -13.93
C TYR A 32 11.63 -6.67 -13.54
N THR A 33 11.95 -7.68 -14.35
CA THR A 33 13.14 -8.50 -14.21
C THR A 33 14.25 -8.13 -15.20
N SER A 34 13.99 -7.20 -16.12
CA SER A 34 14.99 -6.78 -17.10
C SER A 34 16.16 -6.03 -16.45
N PRO A 35 17.39 -6.20 -16.93
CA PRO A 35 18.56 -5.50 -16.39
C PRO A 35 18.40 -3.97 -16.42
N ASP A 36 17.84 -3.44 -17.51
CA ASP A 36 17.63 -1.99 -17.70
C ASP A 36 16.68 -1.43 -16.65
N PHE A 37 15.57 -2.14 -16.37
CA PHE A 37 14.63 -1.73 -15.34
C PHE A 37 15.24 -1.84 -13.94
N LEU A 38 15.97 -2.92 -13.64
CA LEU A 38 16.62 -3.09 -12.35
C LEU A 38 17.73 -2.06 -12.08
N ALA A 39 18.39 -1.57 -13.13
CA ALA A 39 19.39 -0.49 -13.04
C ALA A 39 18.78 0.84 -12.56
N LEU A 40 17.46 1.05 -12.75
CA LEU A 40 16.73 2.21 -12.23
C LEU A 40 16.41 2.10 -10.73
N ALA A 41 16.89 1.05 -10.06
CA ALA A 41 16.64 0.76 -8.65
C ALA A 41 15.14 0.86 -8.28
N PRO A 42 14.25 0.13 -8.98
CA PRO A 42 12.79 0.30 -8.94
C PRO A 42 12.18 -0.01 -7.58
N GLY A 43 12.88 -0.78 -6.74
CA GLY A 43 12.49 -1.01 -5.36
C GLY A 43 12.33 0.28 -4.54
N TYR A 44 12.96 1.38 -4.95
CA TYR A 44 12.84 2.67 -4.28
C TYR A 44 11.69 3.55 -4.75
N TRP A 45 11.08 3.31 -5.91
CA TRP A 45 10.08 4.24 -6.48
C TRP A 45 8.81 3.56 -7.02
N LEU A 46 8.85 2.30 -7.42
CA LEU A 46 7.68 1.58 -7.93
C LEU A 46 6.47 1.61 -6.98
N PRO A 47 6.62 1.41 -5.65
CA PRO A 47 5.49 1.54 -4.73
C PRO A 47 5.04 3.00 -4.53
N PHE A 48 5.83 4.00 -4.95
CA PHE A 48 5.47 5.41 -4.81
C PHE A 48 4.48 5.87 -5.87
N VAL A 49 4.43 5.26 -7.05
CA VAL A 49 3.48 5.65 -8.11
C VAL A 49 2.02 5.68 -7.62
N PRO A 50 1.47 4.60 -7.01
CA PRO A 50 0.09 4.62 -6.52
C PRO A 50 -0.10 5.61 -5.34
N VAL A 51 0.94 5.82 -4.53
CA VAL A 51 0.93 6.78 -3.42
C VAL A 51 0.82 8.21 -3.95
N VAL A 52 1.63 8.56 -4.95
CA VAL A 52 1.61 9.88 -5.61
C VAL A 52 0.24 10.12 -6.23
N ILE A 53 -0.31 9.15 -6.97
CA ILE A 53 -1.67 9.24 -7.54
C ILE A 53 -2.68 9.57 -6.44
N ALA A 54 -2.71 8.79 -5.37
CA ALA A 54 -3.68 8.95 -4.29
C ALA A 54 -3.54 10.29 -3.56
N ILE A 55 -2.31 10.69 -3.21
CA ILE A 55 -2.04 11.95 -2.50
C ILE A 55 -2.37 13.14 -3.39
N THR A 56 -1.87 13.16 -4.62
CA THR A 56 -2.12 14.27 -5.56
C THR A 56 -3.60 14.46 -5.81
N LEU A 57 -4.36 13.39 -6.09
CA LEU A 57 -5.80 13.50 -6.28
C LEU A 57 -6.51 13.97 -5.00
N THR A 58 -6.11 13.48 -3.82
CA THR A 58 -6.72 13.91 -2.55
C THR A 58 -6.42 15.38 -2.23
N MET A 59 -5.25 15.88 -2.61
CA MET A 59 -4.89 17.30 -2.41
C MET A 59 -5.67 18.20 -3.36
N LEU A 60 -5.73 17.85 -4.65
CA LEU A 60 -6.29 18.69 -5.70
C LEU A 60 -7.83 18.59 -5.80
N VAL A 61 -8.43 17.46 -5.44
CA VAL A 61 -9.86 17.21 -5.62
C VAL A 61 -10.58 17.26 -4.27
N GLN A 62 -11.18 18.41 -3.96
CA GLN A 62 -11.89 18.63 -2.70
C GLN A 62 -13.02 17.61 -2.43
N PRO A 63 -13.89 17.23 -3.40
CA PRO A 63 -14.92 16.22 -3.15
C PRO A 63 -14.34 14.85 -2.78
N LEU A 64 -13.21 14.46 -3.38
CA LEU A 64 -12.53 13.21 -3.03
C LEU A 64 -12.05 13.24 -1.57
N ARG A 65 -11.36 14.31 -1.17
CA ARG A 65 -10.89 14.50 0.21
C ARG A 65 -12.02 14.44 1.23
N GLN A 66 -13.14 15.11 0.94
CA GLN A 66 -14.31 15.08 1.81
C GLN A 66 -14.95 13.69 1.88
N GLY A 67 -15.05 12.99 0.73
CA GLY A 67 -15.54 11.61 0.68
C GLY A 67 -14.67 10.64 1.50
N LEU A 68 -13.36 10.73 1.36
CA LEU A 68 -12.39 9.95 2.15
C LEU A 68 -12.53 10.23 3.65
N ARG A 69 -12.72 11.51 4.03
CA ARG A 69 -12.92 11.87 5.44
C ARG A 69 -14.18 11.23 6.02
N VAL A 70 -15.30 11.29 5.30
CA VAL A 70 -16.54 10.63 5.73
C VAL A 70 -16.32 9.12 5.91
N LEU A 71 -15.61 8.48 4.98
CA LEU A 71 -15.28 7.05 5.12
C LEU A 71 -14.43 6.76 6.35
N VAL A 72 -13.41 7.58 6.63
CA VAL A 72 -12.56 7.40 7.82
C VAL A 72 -13.36 7.60 9.11
N ASP A 73 -14.20 8.64 9.16
CA ASP A 73 -15.01 8.97 10.33
C ASP A 73 -16.06 7.86 10.61
N ASP A 74 -16.60 7.23 9.57
CA ASP A 74 -17.56 6.13 9.67
C ASP A 74 -16.91 4.75 9.90
N THR A 75 -15.59 4.62 9.72
CA THR A 75 -14.88 3.33 9.84
C THR A 75 -14.48 3.06 11.29
N PRO A 76 -14.78 1.88 11.85
CA PRO A 76 -14.29 1.50 13.17
C PRO A 76 -12.76 1.55 13.23
N VAL A 77 -12.21 2.19 14.27
CA VAL A 77 -10.76 2.31 14.46
C VAL A 77 -10.05 0.95 14.41
N SER A 78 -10.69 -0.12 14.89
CA SER A 78 -10.16 -1.49 14.84
C SER A 78 -9.96 -2.02 13.41
N TRP A 79 -10.74 -1.56 12.45
CA TRP A 79 -10.57 -1.92 11.04
C TRP A 79 -9.37 -1.18 10.44
N LEU A 80 -9.21 0.11 10.77
CA LEU A 80 -8.07 0.90 10.34
C LEU A 80 -6.77 0.29 10.86
N THR A 81 -6.73 -0.09 12.14
CA THR A 81 -5.56 -0.77 12.69
C THR A 81 -5.38 -2.19 12.17
N GLY A 82 -6.46 -2.93 11.94
CA GLY A 82 -6.43 -4.27 11.32
C GLY A 82 -5.76 -4.28 9.95
N ILE A 83 -6.01 -3.26 9.10
CA ILE A 83 -5.32 -3.12 7.81
C ILE A 83 -3.81 -2.96 7.99
N HIS A 84 -3.36 -2.22 9.01
CA HIS A 84 -1.93 -2.09 9.29
C HIS A 84 -1.33 -3.39 9.83
N GLN A 85 -2.06 -4.15 10.64
CA GLN A 85 -1.60 -5.45 11.16
C GLN A 85 -1.35 -6.48 10.05
N LEU A 86 -2.05 -6.41 8.92
CA LEU A 86 -1.77 -7.26 7.76
C LEU A 86 -0.32 -7.16 7.27
N ARG A 87 0.38 -6.05 7.54
CA ARG A 87 1.79 -5.87 7.19
C ARG A 87 2.73 -6.81 7.95
N ILE A 88 2.28 -7.43 9.03
CA ILE A 88 3.02 -8.51 9.70
C ILE A 88 3.28 -9.68 8.74
N MET A 89 2.44 -9.87 7.72
CA MET A 89 2.65 -10.88 6.68
C MET A 89 3.95 -10.70 5.89
N ALA A 90 4.60 -9.52 5.96
CA ALA A 90 5.96 -9.32 5.45
C ALA A 90 6.98 -10.30 6.04
N LEU A 91 6.70 -10.87 7.21
CA LEU A 91 7.46 -11.97 7.80
C LEU A 91 7.64 -13.15 6.84
N GLY A 92 6.63 -13.46 6.02
CA GLY A 92 6.72 -14.53 5.02
C GLY A 92 7.82 -14.27 3.98
N SER A 93 7.96 -13.01 3.53
CA SER A 93 9.03 -12.60 2.60
C SER A 93 10.41 -12.65 3.27
N ILE A 94 10.49 -12.29 4.55
CA ILE A 94 11.73 -12.39 5.35
C ILE A 94 12.17 -13.85 5.52
N ILE A 95 11.24 -14.74 5.89
CA ILE A 95 11.52 -16.18 6.03
C ILE A 95 11.94 -16.79 4.69
N LYS A 96 11.26 -16.44 3.59
CA LYS A 96 11.66 -16.94 2.26
C LYS A 96 13.02 -16.43 1.83
N ALA A 97 13.37 -15.19 2.18
CA ALA A 97 14.67 -14.62 1.86
C ALA A 97 15.83 -15.28 2.62
N SER A 98 15.63 -15.68 3.88
CA SER A 98 16.65 -16.40 4.64
C SER A 98 16.94 -17.80 4.06
N GLY A 99 15.97 -18.40 3.38
CA GLY A 99 16.14 -19.65 2.61
C GLY A 99 16.59 -19.47 1.16
N GLY A 100 16.91 -18.25 0.71
CA GLY A 100 17.31 -17.97 -0.68
C GLY A 100 16.17 -18.04 -1.71
N LEU A 101 14.91 -18.16 -1.27
CA LEU A 101 13.72 -18.29 -2.12
C LEU A 101 13.09 -16.95 -2.49
N PHE A 102 13.65 -15.84 -2.02
CA PHE A 102 13.15 -14.50 -2.27
C PHE A 102 14.29 -13.47 -2.26
N PRO A 103 14.22 -12.38 -3.05
CA PRO A 103 15.28 -11.38 -3.10
C PRO A 103 15.57 -10.76 -1.73
N ALA A 104 16.77 -11.03 -1.20
CA ALA A 104 17.17 -10.61 0.14
C ALA A 104 17.07 -9.09 0.34
N LYS A 105 17.57 -8.29 -0.61
CA LYS A 105 17.51 -6.83 -0.54
C LYS A 105 16.06 -6.33 -0.38
N PHE A 106 15.11 -6.89 -1.11
CA PHE A 106 13.71 -6.49 -1.00
C PHE A 106 13.13 -6.87 0.36
N ALA A 107 13.39 -8.10 0.83
CA ALA A 107 12.91 -8.54 2.14
C ALA A 107 13.45 -7.67 3.29
N TRP A 108 14.72 -7.26 3.21
CA TRP A 108 15.33 -6.45 4.26
C TRP A 108 14.88 -4.99 4.22
N TYR A 109 14.85 -4.36 3.04
CA TYR A 109 14.53 -2.94 2.95
C TYR A 109 13.03 -2.64 2.95
N VAL A 110 12.19 -3.57 2.50
CA VAL A 110 10.73 -3.36 2.45
C VAL A 110 10.05 -4.20 3.53
N GLY A 111 10.44 -5.46 3.67
CA GLY A 111 9.77 -6.39 4.59
C GLY A 111 9.99 -6.06 6.07
N ILE A 112 11.20 -5.64 6.47
CA ILE A 112 11.46 -5.27 7.87
C ILE A 112 10.63 -4.04 8.28
N PRO A 113 10.66 -2.91 7.55
CA PRO A 113 9.80 -1.77 7.89
C PRO A 113 8.32 -2.13 7.94
N ASP A 114 7.81 -2.90 6.97
CA ASP A 114 6.41 -3.32 6.97
C ASP A 114 6.06 -4.18 8.20
N LEU A 115 6.93 -5.10 8.59
CA LEU A 115 6.75 -5.90 9.81
C LEU A 115 6.72 -5.01 11.06
N ILE A 116 7.66 -4.08 11.20
CA ILE A 116 7.71 -3.14 12.34
C ILE A 116 6.43 -2.30 12.40
N PHE A 117 5.99 -1.76 11.26
CA PHE A 117 4.73 -1.00 11.20
C PHE A 117 3.52 -1.86 11.57
N GLY A 118 3.46 -3.10 11.09
CA GLY A 118 2.39 -4.03 11.45
C GLY A 118 2.35 -4.34 12.94
N LEU A 119 3.51 -4.59 13.56
CA LEU A 119 3.63 -4.79 15.00
C LEU A 119 3.25 -3.53 15.79
N SER A 120 3.65 -2.35 15.31
CA SER A 120 3.28 -1.07 15.95
C SER A 120 1.76 -0.86 16.00
N ALA A 121 1.04 -1.33 14.97
CA ALA A 121 -0.43 -1.27 14.94
C ALA A 121 -1.07 -2.21 15.97
N VAL A 122 -0.47 -3.37 16.25
CA VAL A 122 -0.91 -4.26 17.35
C VAL A 122 -0.75 -3.54 18.69
N VAL A 123 0.39 -2.89 18.92
CA VAL A 123 0.67 -2.17 20.16
C VAL A 123 -0.33 -1.02 20.35
N LEU A 124 -0.52 -0.19 19.32
CA LEU A 124 -1.48 0.92 19.35
C LEU A 124 -2.92 0.47 19.64
N THR A 125 -3.35 -0.63 19.03
CA THR A 125 -4.73 -1.11 19.19
C THR A 125 -4.99 -1.64 20.60
N ASN A 126 -4.14 -2.55 21.07
CA ASN A 126 -4.41 -3.29 22.31
C ASN A 126 -3.98 -2.52 23.57
N PHE A 127 -2.91 -1.72 23.49
CA PHE A 127 -2.33 -1.08 24.68
C PHE A 127 -2.68 0.40 24.82
N ILE A 128 -2.92 1.11 23.71
CA ILE A 128 -3.17 2.57 23.75
C ILE A 128 -4.67 2.86 23.58
N LEU A 129 -5.32 2.19 22.62
CA LEU A 129 -6.74 2.41 22.35
C LEU A 129 -7.67 1.57 23.24
N GLY A 130 -7.11 0.68 24.07
CA GLY A 130 -7.84 -0.10 25.07
C GLY A 130 -8.95 -1.00 24.48
N ARG A 131 -8.73 -1.52 23.27
CA ARG A 131 -9.64 -2.44 22.58
C ARG A 131 -9.08 -3.84 22.52
#